data_AF-A0A3D3T465-F1
#
_entry.id   AF-A0A3D3T465-F1
#
_cell.length_a   1.000
_cell.length_b   1.000
_cell.length_c   1.000
_cell.angle_alpha   90.00
_cell.angle_beta   90.00
_cell.angle_gamma   90.00
#
_symmetry.space_group_name_H-M   'P 1'
#
loop_
_entity.id
_entity.type
_entity.pdbx_description
1 polymer ?
#
loop_
_entity_poly.entity_id
_entity_poly.type
_entity_poly.pdbx_seq_one_letter_code
_entity_poly.pdbx_strand_id
1 'polypeptide(L)'
;MDNILNNFVVLFSVVDPVGVAWLFAAMTQGVSRQVQRKMAIRATLYASGILLLFLFSGTFLLEWFGISISAFRIAGGALLFLVS
;
A
#
# COMPACT_ATOMS: atom_id res chain seq x y z
N MET A 1 -20.52 15.09 -2.54
CA MET A 1 -20.24 13.89 -3.35
C MET A 1 -18.85 13.93 -3.96
N ASP A 2 -18.36 15.09 -4.41
CA ASP A 2 -17.08 15.26 -5.12
C ASP A 2 -15.86 14.78 -4.32
N ASN A 3 -15.90 14.88 -2.99
CA ASN A 3 -14.80 14.46 -2.12
C ASN A 3 -14.66 12.93 -1.96
N ILE A 4 -15.74 12.16 -2.10
CA ILE A 4 -15.70 10.71 -1.90
C ILE A 4 -15.01 10.04 -3.10
N LEU A 5 -15.38 10.46 -4.30
CA LEU A 5 -14.76 9.99 -5.55
C LEU A 5 -13.26 10.33 -5.58
N ASN A 6 -12.88 11.56 -5.21
CA ASN A 6 -11.48 11.97 -5.15
C ASN A 6 -10.69 11.12 -4.14
N ASN A 7 -11.19 10.99 -2.91
CA ASN A 7 -10.52 10.20 -1.87
C ASN A 7 -10.43 8.72 -2.26
N PHE A 8 -11.45 8.17 -2.92
CA PHE A 8 -11.42 6.81 -3.44
C PHE A 8 -10.33 6.64 -4.50
N VAL A 9 -10.26 7.55 -5.48
CA VAL A 9 -9.23 7.51 -6.54
C VAL A 9 -7.84 7.59 -5.93
N VAL A 10 -7.61 8.49 -4.97
CA VAL A 10 -6.32 8.59 -4.27
C VAL A 10 -5.98 7.29 -3.54
N LEU A 11 -6.90 6.74 -2.75
CA LEU A 11 -6.66 5.48 -2.04
C LEU A 11 -6.45 4.30 -3.00
N PHE A 12 -7.21 4.24 -4.09
CA PHE A 12 -7.07 3.19 -5.11
C PHE A 12 -5.71 3.27 -5.80
N SER A 13 -5.26 4.47 -6.17
CA SER A 13 -3.94 4.70 -6.75
C SER A 13 -2.80 4.40 -5.77
N VAL A 14 -2.95 4.74 -4.48
CA VAL A 14 -1.93 4.47 -3.45
C VAL A 14 -1.80 2.98 -3.14
N VAL A 15 -2.91 2.25 -3.10
CA VAL A 15 -2.91 0.80 -2.81
C VAL A 15 -2.46 -0.03 -4.01
N ASP A 16 -2.66 0.49 -5.23
CA ASP A 16 -2.37 -0.19 -6.51
C ASP A 16 -2.84 -1.65 -6.53
N PRO A 17 -4.15 -1.91 -6.37
CA PRO A 17 -4.65 -3.28 -6.31
C PRO A 17 -4.42 -4.04 -7.63
N VAL A 18 -4.32 -3.33 -8.76
CA VAL A 18 -4.11 -3.93 -10.08
C VAL A 18 -2.66 -4.39 -10.24
N GLY A 19 -1.68 -3.52 -9.96
CA GLY A 19 -0.27 -3.86 -10.03
C GLY A 19 0.09 -4.96 -9.04
N VAL A 20 -0.40 -4.88 -7.80
CA VAL A 20 -0.18 -5.92 -6.78
C VAL A 20 -0.79 -7.25 -7.19
N ALA A 21 -2.02 -7.27 -7.72
CA ALA A 21 -2.65 -8.51 -8.18
C ALA A 21 -1.90 -9.13 -9.37
N TRP A 22 -1.43 -8.31 -10.31
CA TRP A 22 -0.65 -8.77 -11.45
C TRP A 22 0.72 -9.33 -11.02
N LEU A 23 1.44 -8.61 -10.17
CA LEU A 23 2.70 -9.06 -9.59
C LEU A 23 2.53 -10.36 -8.82
N PHE A 24 1.50 -10.46 -7.96
CA PHE A 24 1.20 -11.67 -7.22
C PHE A 24 0.90 -12.85 -8.15
N ALA A 25 0.12 -12.63 -9.21
CA ALA A 25 -0.19 -13.65 -10.20
C ALA A 25 1.06 -14.14 -10.92
N ALA A 26 1.96 -13.24 -11.31
CA ALA A 26 3.25 -13.56 -11.95
C ALA A 26 4.17 -14.35 -11.00
N MET A 27 4.27 -13.94 -9.73
CA MET A 27 5.14 -14.60 -8.74
C MET A 27 4.61 -15.94 -8.24
N THR A 28 3.31 -16.22 -8.40
CA THR A 28 2.68 -17.47 -7.95
C THR A 28 2.33 -18.44 -9.08
N GLN A 29 2.87 -18.21 -10.29
CA GLN A 29 2.73 -19.15 -11.39
C GLN A 29 3.28 -20.54 -11.03
N GLY A 30 2.52 -21.59 -11.34
CA GLY A 30 2.88 -22.98 -11.04
C GLY A 30 2.66 -23.42 -9.57
N VAL A 31 2.26 -22.51 -8.67
CA VAL A 31 1.93 -22.84 -7.28
C VAL A 31 0.51 -23.42 -7.20
N SER A 32 0.32 -24.46 -6.37
CA SER A 32 -1.01 -25.03 -6.16
C SER A 32 -1.96 -24.01 -5.53
N ARG A 33 -3.24 -24.04 -5.91
CA ARG A 33 -4.26 -23.08 -5.42
C ARG A 33 -4.35 -23.01 -3.89
N GLN A 34 -4.13 -24.14 -3.21
CA GLN A 34 -4.16 -24.20 -1.75
C GLN A 34 -2.99 -23.43 -1.11
N VAL A 35 -1.80 -23.54 -1.69
CA VAL A 35 -0.61 -22.80 -1.22
C VAL A 35 -0.72 -21.33 -1.59
N GLN A 36 -1.17 -21.02 -2.81
CA GLN A 36 -1.42 -19.65 -3.27
C GLN A 36 -2.38 -18.91 -2.33
N ARG A 37 -3.49 -19.55 -1.91
CA ARG A 37 -4.43 -18.95 -0.95
C ARG A 37 -3.79 -18.67 0.42
N LYS A 38 -2.96 -19.60 0.92
CA LYS A 38 -2.23 -19.39 2.18
C LYS A 38 -1.24 -18.23 2.07
N MET A 39 -0.56 -18.10 0.94
CA MET A 39 0.36 -16.99 0.68
C MET A 39 -0.38 -15.65 0.64
N ALA A 40 -1.52 -15.58 -0.07
CA ALA A 40 -2.34 -14.38 -0.14
C ALA A 40 -2.78 -13.92 1.26
N ILE A 41 -3.32 -14.83 2.08
CA ILE A 41 -3.76 -14.50 3.44
C ILE A 41 -2.59 -13.98 4.29
N ARG A 42 -1.42 -14.63 4.23
CA ARG A 42 -0.24 -14.19 4.97
C ARG A 42 0.24 -12.82 4.51
N ALA A 43 0.31 -12.59 3.20
CA ALA A 43 0.69 -11.31 2.63
C ALA A 43 -0.27 -10.19 3.07
N THR A 44 -1.58 -10.43 3.02
CA THR A 44 -2.58 -9.49 3.53
C THR A 44 -2.39 -9.23 5.03
N LEU A 45 -2.13 -10.25 5.85
CA LEU A 45 -1.89 -10.05 7.29
C LEU A 45 -0.65 -9.21 7.56
N TYR A 46 0.45 -9.46 6.85
CA TYR A 46 1.67 -8.65 6.98
C TYR A 46 1.44 -7.20 6.53
N ALA A 47 0.79 -7.00 5.37
CA ALA A 47 0.46 -5.67 4.87
C ALA A 47 -0.43 -4.91 5.86
N SER A 48 -1.50 -5.55 6.36
CA SER A 48 -2.38 -4.96 7.37
C SER A 48 -1.63 -4.62 8.66
N GLY A 49 -0.73 -5.49 9.12
CA GLY A 49 0.10 -5.22 10.30
C GLY A 49 0.99 -3.98 10.12
N ILE A 50 1.65 -3.85 8.97
CA ILE A 50 2.47 -2.69 8.63
C ILE A 50 1.61 -1.43 8.55
N LEU A 51 0.47 -1.50 7.88
CA LEU A 51 -0.46 -0.38 7.75
C LEU A 51 -0.99 0.08 9.10
N LEU A 52 -1.38 -0.84 9.99
CA LEU A 52 -1.83 -0.51 11.34
C LEU A 52 -0.70 0.11 12.15
N LEU A 53 0.53 -0.41 12.05
CA LEU A 53 1.68 0.18 12.72
C LEU A 53 1.90 1.63 12.27
N PHE A 54 1.90 1.89 10.96
CA PHE A 54 2.03 3.25 10.42
C PHE A 54 0.83 4.13 10.73
N LEU A 55 -0.38 3.56 10.83
CA LEU A 55 -1.57 4.31 11.21
C LEU A 55 -1.45 4.89 12.62
N PHE A 56 -0.91 4.12 13.57
CA PHE A 56 -0.75 4.55 14.96
C PHE A 56 0.56 5.30 15.23
N SER A 57 1.64 5.02 14.49
CA SER A 57 2.98 5.58 14.76
C SER A 57 3.49 6.53 13.68
N GLY A 58 2.82 6.66 12.54
CA GLY A 58 3.35 7.35 11.37
C GLY A 58 3.69 8.82 11.61
N THR A 59 2.80 9.58 12.25
CA THR A 59 3.08 11.00 12.57
C THR A 59 4.24 11.15 13.53
N PHE A 60 4.30 10.32 14.57
CA PHE A 60 5.42 10.28 15.52
C PHE A 60 6.75 9.96 14.84
N LEU A 61 6.79 8.96 13.95
CA LEU A 61 8.00 8.62 13.19
C LEU A 61 8.43 9.78 12.28
N LEU A 62 7.50 10.42 11.58
CA LEU A 62 7.80 11.55 10.71
C LEU A 62 8.35 12.74 11.50
N GLU A 63 7.75 13.07 12.64
CA GLU A 63 8.22 14.13 13.53
C GLU A 63 9.62 13.81 14.09
N TRP A 64 9.88 12.55 14.43
CA TRP A 64 11.21 12.10 14.89
C TRP A 64 12.30 12.27 13.83
N PHE A 65 11.96 12.08 12.55
CA PHE A 65 12.84 12.37 11.42
C PHE A 65 12.84 13.86 10.99
N GLY A 66 12.06 14.73 11.65
CA GLY A 66 11.92 16.13 11.27
C GLY A 66 11.20 16.35 9.92
N ILE A 67 10.42 15.36 9.46
CA ILE A 67 9.71 15.39 8.18
C ILE A 67 8.30 15.90 8.39
N SER A 68 7.90 16.93 7.64
CA SER A 68 6.51 17.39 7.65
C SER A 68 5.58 16.42 6.90
N ILE A 69 4.33 16.34 7.34
CA ILE A 69 3.29 15.54 6.66
C ILE A 69 3.16 15.96 5.19
N SER A 70 3.28 17.25 4.89
CA SER A 70 3.25 17.78 3.53
C SER A 70 4.42 17.26 2.68
N ALA A 71 5.64 17.26 3.23
CA ALA A 71 6.82 16.71 2.54
C ALA A 71 6.68 15.20 2.29
N PHE A 72 6.17 14.45 3.29
CA PHE A 72 5.92 13.02 3.14
C PHE A 72 4.88 12.74 2.05
N ARG A 73 3.81 13.52 1.96
CA ARG A 73 2.79 13.39 0.90
C ARG A 73 3.36 13.66 -0.50
N ILE A 74 4.23 14.65 -0.64
CA ILE A 74 4.90 14.95 -1.92
C ILE A 74 5.84 13.80 -2.32
N ALA A 75 6.65 13.31 -1.38
CA ALA A 75 7.56 12.20 -1.62
C ALA A 75 6.81 10.90 -1.97
N GLY A 76 5.72 10.60 -1.25
CA GLY A 76 4.85 9.46 -1.54
C GLY A 76 4.19 9.57 -2.92
N GLY A 77 3.70 10.75 -3.29
CA GLY A 77 3.16 11.00 -4.64
C GLY A 77 4.20 10.82 -5.74
N ALA A 78 5.43 11.32 -5.53
CA ALA A 78 6.53 11.14 -6.47
C ALA A 78 6.96 9.67 -6.60
N LEU A 79 7.00 8.92 -5.48
CA LEU A 79 7.31 7.50 -5.49
C LEU A 79 6.25 6.70 -6.29
N LEU A 80 4.97 6.98 -6.08
CA LEU A 80 3.90 6.34 -6.83
C LEU A 80 4.01 6.63 -8.33
N PHE A 81 4.30 7.87 -8.72
CA PHE A 81 4.53 8.22 -10.12
C PHE A 81 5.71 7.47 -10.77
N LEU A 82 6.70 7.07 -9.99
CA LEU A 82 7.86 6.32 -10.50
C LEU A 82 7.60 4.81 -10.63
N VAL A 83 6.70 4.26 -9.81
CA VAL A 83 6.48 2.81 -9.70
C VAL A 83 5.21 2.34 -10.42
N SER A 84 4.18 3.19 -10.51
CA SER A 84 2.90 2.92 -11.18
C SER A 84 2.95 3.28 -12.67
#